data_AF-A0AAE0AD98-F1
#
_entry.id   AF-A0AAE0AD98-F1
#
_cell.length_a   1.000
_cell.length_b   1.000
_cell.length_c   1.000
_cell.angle_alpha   90.00
_cell.angle_beta   90.00
_cell.angle_gamma   90.00
#
_symmetry.space_group_name_H-M   'P 1'
#
loop_
_entity.id
_entity.type
_entity.pdbx_description
1 polymer ?
#
loop_
_entity_poly.entity_id
_entity_poly.type
_entity_poly.pdbx_seq_one_letter_code
_entity_poly.pdbx_strand_id
1 'polypeptide(L)'
;MKVLKGYVKNCARPEGYIAECYLAEECMRFCGGYMKQLGTIDTRQYRNKDMRDEMILGGRPFIGRLPIVMSDDMLQIAYNYVLYNTAEVEPYFE
;
A
#
# COMPACT_ATOMS: atom_id res chain seq x y z
N MET A 1 24.27 -28.80 -13.63
CA MET A 1 23.56 -29.75 -12.72
C MET A 1 23.35 -29.23 -11.28
N LYS A 2 24.07 -28.19 -10.80
CA LYS A 2 23.92 -27.68 -9.41
C LYS A 2 22.54 -27.04 -9.14
N VAL A 3 21.96 -26.35 -10.13
CA VAL A 3 20.67 -25.64 -9.99
C VAL A 3 19.50 -26.60 -9.73
N LEU A 4 19.41 -27.68 -10.52
CA LEU A 4 18.33 -28.67 -10.39
C LEU A 4 18.35 -29.42 -9.04
N LYS A 5 19.54 -29.65 -8.49
CA LYS A 5 19.69 -30.25 -7.15
C LYS A 5 19.12 -29.36 -6.04
N GLY A 6 19.10 -28.04 -6.23
CA GLY A 6 18.49 -27.10 -5.29
C GLY A 6 16.96 -27.12 -5.30
N TYR A 7 16.35 -27.58 -6.41
CA TYR A 7 14.90 -27.70 -6.49
C TYR A 7 14.37 -28.96 -5.83
N VAL A 8 15.13 -30.04 -5.65
CA VAL A 8 14.62 -31.28 -5.03
C VAL A 8 14.44 -31.09 -3.52
N LYS A 9 13.32 -30.48 -3.11
CA LYS A 9 12.91 -30.41 -1.69
C LYS A 9 12.00 -31.58 -1.29
N ASN A 10 11.36 -32.20 -2.28
CA ASN A 10 10.54 -33.40 -2.08
C ASN A 10 11.20 -34.63 -2.72
N CYS A 11 11.75 -35.52 -1.89
CA CYS A 11 12.40 -36.75 -2.33
C CYS A 11 11.40 -37.86 -2.75
N ALA A 12 10.11 -37.73 -2.43
CA ALA A 12 9.11 -38.74 -2.82
C ALA A 12 8.80 -38.69 -4.33
N ARG A 13 8.92 -37.52 -4.96
CA ARG A 13 8.71 -37.30 -6.41
C ARG A 13 9.68 -36.23 -6.94
N PRO A 14 10.99 -36.55 -7.04
CA PRO A 14 12.02 -35.55 -7.28
C PRO A 14 11.88 -34.86 -8.65
N GLU A 15 11.56 -35.61 -9.70
CA GLU A 15 11.42 -35.08 -11.06
C GLU A 15 10.23 -34.14 -11.21
N GLY A 16 9.07 -34.53 -10.66
CA GLY A 16 7.87 -33.69 -10.68
C GLY A 16 8.07 -32.39 -9.91
N TYR A 17 8.72 -32.47 -8.75
CA TYR A 17 8.99 -31.29 -7.93
C TYR A 17 10.02 -30.34 -8.57
N ILE A 18 11.03 -30.87 -9.29
CA ILE A 18 11.93 -30.05 -10.11
C ILE A 18 11.14 -29.30 -11.19
N ALA A 19 10.25 -29.99 -11.90
CA ALA A 19 9.46 -29.38 -12.98
C ALA A 19 8.53 -28.27 -12.45
N GLU A 20 7.85 -28.50 -11.32
CA GLU A 20 6.99 -27.51 -10.66
C GLU A 20 7.77 -26.28 -10.20
N CYS A 21 8.92 -26.48 -9.55
CA CYS A 21 9.75 -25.36 -9.08
C CYS A 21 10.28 -24.51 -10.25
N TYR A 22 10.70 -25.17 -11.34
CA TYR A 22 11.16 -24.48 -12.53
C TYR A 22 10.02 -23.68 -13.20
N LEU A 23 8.83 -24.28 -13.29
CA LEU A 23 7.64 -23.59 -13.81
C LEU A 23 7.30 -22.35 -12.97
N ALA A 24 7.32 -22.47 -11.63
CA ALA A 24 7.06 -21.34 -10.74
C ALA A 24 8.08 -20.21 -10.93
N GLU A 25 9.36 -20.53 -11.10
CA GLU A 25 10.40 -19.54 -11.37
C GLU A 25 10.21 -18.82 -12.71
N GLU A 26 9.92 -19.57 -13.77
CA GLU A 26 9.63 -19.00 -15.09
C GLU A 26 8.37 -18.12 -15.06
N CYS A 27 7.31 -18.54 -14.37
CA CYS A 27 6.11 -17.74 -14.15
C CYS A 27 6.42 -16.45 -13.38
N MET A 28 7.21 -16.51 -12.30
CA MET A 28 7.61 -15.31 -11.56
C MET A 28 8.45 -14.36 -12.43
N ARG A 29 9.38 -14.90 -13.24
CA ARG A 29 10.20 -14.09 -14.15
C ARG A 29 9.34 -13.40 -15.21
N PHE A 30 8.38 -14.13 -15.79
CA PHE A 30 7.43 -13.60 -16.76
C PHE A 30 6.52 -12.52 -16.15
N CYS A 31 5.88 -12.83 -15.02
CA CYS A 31 5.01 -11.91 -14.30
C CYS A 31 5.76 -10.67 -13.82
N GLY A 32 7.02 -10.80 -13.39
CA GLY A 32 7.86 -9.66 -13.00
C GLY A 32 8.11 -8.68 -14.15
N GLY A 33 8.34 -9.18 -15.36
CA GLY A 33 8.46 -8.35 -16.57
C GLY A 33 7.14 -7.66 -16.93
N TYR A 34 6.03 -8.40 -16.88
CA TYR A 34 4.70 -7.89 -17.16
C TYR A 34 4.25 -6.83 -16.14
N MET A 35 4.47 -7.04 -14.85
CA MET A 35 4.15 -6.09 -13.78
C MET A 35 4.98 -4.79 -13.91
N LYS A 36 6.26 -4.88 -14.28
CA LYS A 36 7.09 -3.70 -14.58
C LYS A 36 6.55 -2.92 -15.77
N GLN A 37 6.07 -3.59 -16.82
CA GLN A 37 5.44 -2.94 -17.97
C GLN A 37 4.09 -2.30 -17.61
N LEU A 38 3.26 -2.95 -16.80
CA LEU A 38 2.02 -2.36 -16.29
C LEU A 38 2.28 -1.09 -15.46
N GLY A 39 3.34 -1.07 -14.63
CA GLY A 39 3.75 0.13 -13.90
C GLY A 39 4.13 1.32 -14.79
N THR A 40 4.56 1.07 -16.05
CA THR A 40 4.84 2.14 -17.02
C THR A 40 3.58 2.64 -17.74
N ILE A 41 2.57 1.77 -17.92
CA ILE A 41 1.29 2.11 -18.57
C ILE A 41 0.39 2.89 -17.61
N ASP A 42 0.50 2.66 -16.30
CA ASP A 42 -0.23 3.39 -15.27
C ASP A 42 0.51 4.67 -14.82
N THR A 43 0.94 5.50 -15.79
CA THR A 43 1.25 6.93 -15.53
C THR A 43 -0.03 7.73 -15.23
N ARG A 44 -1.02 7.11 -14.59
CA ARG A 44 -2.02 7.85 -13.83
C ARG A 44 -1.29 8.46 -12.66
N GLN A 45 -1.32 9.78 -12.61
CA GLN A 45 -0.69 10.59 -11.58
C GLN A 45 -0.88 9.95 -10.21
N TYR A 46 0.25 9.61 -9.59
CA TYR A 46 0.33 8.97 -8.30
C TYR A 46 -0.52 9.78 -7.30
N ARG A 47 -1.64 9.20 -6.84
CA ARG A 47 -2.61 9.89 -5.97
C ARG A 47 -2.04 10.31 -4.61
N ASN A 48 -0.86 9.83 -4.24
CA ASN A 48 -0.18 10.15 -2.99
C ASN A 48 1.25 10.69 -3.25
N LYS A 49 1.41 11.97 -3.54
CA LYS A 49 2.71 12.60 -3.90
C LYS A 49 3.89 12.35 -2.92
N ASP A 50 3.68 11.77 -1.74
CA ASP A 50 4.69 11.66 -0.67
C ASP A 50 5.20 10.24 -0.39
N MET A 51 5.01 9.28 -1.30
CA MET A 51 5.37 7.88 -1.03
C MET A 51 6.76 7.54 -1.59
N ARG A 52 7.79 7.69 -0.76
CA ARG A 52 9.17 7.26 -1.04
C ARG A 52 9.41 5.78 -0.74
N ASP A 53 8.43 4.91 -0.91
CA ASP A 53 8.66 3.49 -0.66
C ASP A 53 7.81 2.60 -1.56
N GLU A 54 8.49 1.78 -2.35
CA GLU A 54 7.96 0.85 -3.36
C GLU A 54 7.37 -0.41 -2.72
N MET A 55 6.72 -0.30 -1.56
CA MET A 55 6.10 -1.45 -0.90
C MET A 55 4.59 -1.46 -1.14
N ILE A 56 4.21 -1.79 -2.38
CA ILE A 56 2.82 -1.87 -2.87
C ILE A 56 1.99 -2.99 -2.20
N LEU A 57 2.56 -3.77 -1.27
CA LEU A 57 1.86 -4.82 -0.54
C LEU A 57 1.32 -4.40 0.83
N GLY A 58 1.71 -3.24 1.34
CA GLY A 58 1.18 -2.69 2.59
C GLY A 58 0.17 -1.60 2.28
N GLY A 59 -1.12 -1.94 2.22
CA GLY A 59 -2.16 -0.92 2.37
C GLY A 59 -1.82 -0.04 3.58
N ARG A 60 -2.02 1.28 3.45
CA ARG A 60 -1.69 2.28 4.47
C ARG A 60 -2.07 1.71 5.84
N PRO A 61 -1.11 1.45 6.75
CA PRO A 61 -1.50 1.01 8.07
C PRO A 61 -2.33 2.16 8.63
N PHE A 62 -3.54 1.84 9.11
CA PHE A 62 -4.42 2.75 9.83
C PHE A 62 -3.79 3.02 11.21
N ILE A 63 -2.54 3.49 11.22
CA ILE A 63 -1.85 3.95 12.41
C ILE A 63 -2.67 5.15 12.85
N GLY A 64 -3.23 5.01 14.05
CA GLY A 64 -4.27 5.86 14.61
C GLY A 64 -4.06 7.32 14.29
N ARG A 65 -5.18 8.00 14.00
CA ARG A 65 -5.27 9.43 13.64
C ARG A 65 -4.04 10.17 14.14
N LEU A 66 -3.15 10.54 13.23
CA LEU A 66 -2.07 11.45 13.57
C LEU A 66 -2.73 12.67 14.22
N PRO A 67 -2.42 12.99 15.49
CA PRO A 67 -2.94 14.20 16.10
C PRO A 67 -2.42 15.35 15.25
N ILE A 68 -3.33 16.04 14.58
CA ILE A 68 -2.99 17.24 13.84
C ILE A 68 -2.68 18.28 14.91
N VAL A 69 -1.41 18.64 15.04
CA VAL A 69 -1.01 19.77 15.88
C VAL A 69 -1.48 21.03 15.16
N MET A 70 -2.51 21.68 15.69
CA MET A 70 -3.01 22.96 15.21
C MET A 70 -2.37 24.09 16.00
N SER A 71 -2.05 25.20 15.33
CA SER A 71 -1.71 26.43 16.03
C SER A 71 -2.93 27.01 16.74
N ASP A 72 -2.71 27.85 17.76
CA ASP A 72 -3.79 28.51 18.50
C ASP A 72 -4.72 29.31 17.57
N ASP A 73 -4.17 29.98 16.56
CA ASP A 73 -4.96 30.74 15.57
C ASP A 73 -5.92 29.82 14.78
N MET A 74 -5.44 28.65 14.36
CA MET A 74 -6.25 27.68 13.63
C MET A 74 -7.31 27.05 14.54
N LEU A 75 -7.02 26.87 15.83
CA LEU A 75 -7.99 26.42 16.81
C LEU A 75 -9.11 27.45 17.01
N GLN A 76 -8.76 28.74 17.11
CA GLN A 76 -9.75 29.82 17.21
C GLN A 76 -10.66 29.88 15.98
N ILE A 77 -10.09 29.73 14.78
CA ILE A 77 -10.87 29.69 13.54
C ILE A 77 -11.81 28.48 13.53
N ALA A 78 -11.31 27.29 13.88
CA ALA A 78 -12.13 26.08 13.91
C ALA A 78 -13.26 26.18 14.96
N TYR A 79 -12.96 26.72 16.13
CA TYR A 79 -13.94 26.95 17.19
C TYR A 79 -15.06 27.88 16.72
N ASN A 80 -14.71 29.05 16.18
CA ASN A 80 -15.70 30.00 15.66
C ASN A 80 -16.50 29.40 14.50
N TYR A 81 -15.87 28.61 13.64
CA TYR A 81 -16.58 27.95 12.54
C TYR A 81 -17.67 27.02 13.06
N VAL A 82 -17.35 26.16 14.03
CA VAL A 82 -18.34 25.26 14.64
C VAL A 82 -19.45 26.07 15.31
N LEU A 83 -19.07 27.08 16.10
CA LEU A 83 -20.00 27.92 16.86
C LEU A 83 -21.06 28.56 15.95
N TYR A 84 -20.64 29.17 14.83
CA TYR A 84 -21.55 29.92 13.95
C TYR A 84 -22.20 29.09 12.83
N ASN A 85 -21.79 27.84 12.60
CA ASN A 85 -22.29 27.03 11.48
C ASN A 85 -22.98 25.73 11.90
N THR A 86 -23.17 25.49 13.21
CA THR A 86 -23.89 24.30 13.69
C THR A 86 -25.21 24.69 14.36
N ALA A 87 -26.30 24.08 13.90
CA ALA A 87 -27.65 24.34 14.42
C ALA A 87 -27.80 23.90 15.90
N GLU A 88 -26.94 23.00 16.38
CA GLU A 88 -26.96 22.52 17.76
C GLU A 88 -26.55 23.60 18.78
N VAL A 89 -25.78 24.62 18.37
CA VAL A 89 -25.37 25.72 19.26
C VAL A 89 -26.33 26.91 19.22
N GLU A 90 -27.29 26.90 18.28
CA GLU A 90 -28.34 27.92 18.13
C GLU A 90 -29.07 28.24 19.45
N PRO A 91 -29.41 27.26 20.33
CA PRO A 91 -30.09 27.52 21.61
C PRO A 91 -29.24 28.27 22.66
N TYR A 92 -27.94 28.43 22.44
CA TYR A 92 -27.01 29.07 23.37
C TYR A 92 -26.66 30.51 22.98
N PHE A 93 -27.15 30.97 21.84
CA PHE A 93 -27.09 32.38 21.48
C PHE A 93 -28.33 33.08 22.07
N GLU A 94 -28.10 34.01 23.02
CA GLU A 94 -29.11 34.94 23.54
C GLU A 94 -29.33 36.12 22.59
#